data_AF-A0A7K9DTQ7-F1
#
_entry.id   AF-A0A7K9DTQ7-F1
#
_cell.length_a   1.000
_cell.length_b   1.000
_cell.length_c   1.000
_cell.angle_alpha   90.00
_cell.angle_beta   90.00
_cell.angle_gamma   90.00
#
_symmetry.space_group_name_H-M   'P 1'
#
loop_
_entity.id
_entity.type
_entity.pdbx_description
1 polymer ?
#
loop_
_entity_poly.entity_id
_entity_poly.type
_entity_poly.pdbx_seq_one_letter_code
_entity_poly.pdbx_strand_id
1 'polypeptide(L)' 'LQSLPFQKIQHSITAQDHQPTPDSCILSMVVGQLKADEDPIMGFHQIFLLKNINDAWVCTNDMFRLALHNFG' A
#
# COMPACT_ATOMS: atom_id res chain seq x y z
N LEU A 1 1.13 9.00 9.30
CA LEU A 1 -0.17 8.28 9.24
C LEU A 1 -1.25 8.92 10.12
N GLN A 2 -0.96 9.28 11.38
CA GLN A 2 -1.96 9.82 12.32
C GLN A 2 -2.52 11.21 11.96
N SER A 3 -1.85 11.98 11.11
CA SER A 3 -2.25 13.33 10.71
C SER A 3 -3.11 13.39 9.44
N LEU A 4 -3.53 12.25 8.89
CA LEU A 4 -4.32 12.22 7.66
C LEU A 4 -5.75 12.74 7.95
N PRO A 5 -6.32 13.59 7.09
CA PRO A 5 -7.54 14.35 7.41
C PRO A 5 -8.83 13.55 7.12
N PHE A 6 -8.92 12.30 7.59
CA PHE A 6 -10.13 11.48 7.54
C PHE A 6 -10.39 10.84 8.90
N GLN A 7 -11.66 10.51 9.20
CA GLN A 7 -12.03 9.84 10.44
C GLN A 7 -12.09 8.31 10.28
N LYS A 8 -12.51 7.85 9.11
CA LYS A 8 -12.63 6.44 8.74
C LYS A 8 -12.03 6.21 7.37
N ILE A 9 -11.35 5.08 7.21
CA ILE A 9 -10.84 4.63 5.92
C ILE A 9 -11.06 3.13 5.78
N GLN A 10 -11.51 2.72 4.61
CA GLN A 10 -11.67 1.32 4.24
C GLN A 10 -10.84 1.03 2.98
N HIS A 11 -10.04 -0.02 3.01
CA HIS A 11 -9.31 -0.53 1.85
C HIS A 11 -9.95 -1.84 1.38
N SER A 12 -9.98 -2.05 0.06
CA SER A 12 -10.36 -3.28 -0.60
C SER A 12 -9.26 -3.66 -1.58
N ILE A 13 -8.67 -4.84 -1.40
CA ILE A 13 -7.54 -5.31 -2.20
C ILE A 13 -8.09 -5.94 -3.48
N THR A 14 -7.67 -5.43 -4.64
CA THR A 14 -8.01 -6.01 -5.94
C THR A 14 -7.00 -7.09 -6.32
N ALA A 15 -5.71 -6.81 -6.14
CA ALA A 15 -4.63 -7.74 -6.42
C ALA A 15 -3.43 -7.47 -5.50
N GLN A 16 -2.66 -8.52 -5.25
CA GLN A 16 -1.38 -8.46 -4.53
C GLN A 16 -0.41 -9.44 -5.17
N ASP A 17 0.81 -8.96 -5.44
CA ASP A 17 1.89 -9.74 -6.03
C ASP A 17 3.09 -9.71 -5.09
N HIS A 18 3.74 -10.87 -4.92
CA HIS A 18 4.87 -11.02 -4.00
C HIS A 18 6.05 -11.69 -4.68
N GLN A 19 7.25 -11.14 -4.50
CA GLN A 19 8.48 -11.68 -5.06
C GLN A 19 9.60 -11.69 -4.02
N PRO A 20 10.44 -12.74 -3.98
CA PRO A 20 11.70 -12.68 -3.26
C PRO A 20 12.68 -11.77 -3.99
N THR A 21 13.51 -11.03 -3.24
CA THR A 21 14.64 -10.28 -3.79
C THR A 21 15.96 -11.04 -3.57
N PRO A 22 17.01 -10.73 -4.34
CA PRO A 22 18.34 -11.33 -4.12
C PRO A 22 18.88 -11.16 -2.69
N ASP A 23 18.52 -10.06 -2.02
CA ASP A 23 18.94 -9.74 -0.65
C ASP A 23 18.05 -10.39 0.43
N SER A 24 17.35 -11.47 0.10
CA SER A 24 16.43 -12.19 0.99
C SER A 24 15.33 -11.31 1.60
N CYS A 25 14.90 -10.29 0.85
CA CYS A 25 13.73 -9.49 1.19
C CYS A 25 12.50 -10.00 0.43
N ILE A 26 11.32 -9.53 0.82
CA ILE A 26 10.07 -9.76 0.10
C ILE A 26 9.59 -8.42 -0.44
N LEU A 27 9.49 -8.29 -1.75
CA LEU A 27 8.83 -7.19 -2.42
C LEU A 27 7.36 -7.53 -2.59
N SER A 28 6.47 -6.69 -2.08
CA SER A 28 5.02 -6.84 -2.24
C SER A 28 4.43 -5.61 -2.93
N MET A 29 3.69 -5.81 -4.00
CA MET A 29 2.91 -4.77 -4.67
C MET A 29 1.42 -5.04 -4.44
N VAL A 30 0.69 -4.00 -4.06
CA VAL A 30 -0.75 -4.03 -3.80
C VAL A 30 -1.42 -3.03 -4.73
N VAL A 31 -2.47 -3.49 -5.41
CA VAL A 31 -3.39 -2.64 -6.16
C VAL A 31 -4.78 -2.82 -5.58
N GLY A 32 -5.46 -1.72 -5.31
CA GLY A 32 -6.78 -1.80 -4.68
C GLY A 32 -7.58 -0.53 -4.83
N GLN A 33 -8.68 -0.51 -4.10
CA GLN A 33 -9.56 0.64 -3.94
C GLN A 33 -9.65 1.02 -2.47
N LEU A 34 -9.85 2.30 -2.19
CA LEU A 34 -10.11 2.79 -0.85
C LEU A 34 -11.27 3.79 -0.84
N LYS A 35 -11.91 3.91 0.32
CA LYS A 35 -12.91 4.92 0.62
C LYS A 35 -12.53 5.59 1.94
N ALA A 36 -12.31 6.90 1.89
CA ALA A 36 -12.09 7.73 3.08
C ALA A 36 -13.41 8.45 3.39
N ASP A 37 -13.93 8.26 4.60
CA ASP A 37 -15.23 8.83 5.03
C ASP A 37 -16.33 8.67 3.96
N GLU A 38 -16.94 9.76 3.53
CA GLU A 38 -17.98 9.80 2.50
C GLU A 38 -17.44 10.12 1.10
N ASP A 39 -16.12 10.29 0.95
CA ASP A 39 -15.49 10.58 -0.34
C ASP A 39 -15.74 9.46 -1.37
N PRO A 40 -15.64 9.77 -2.68
CA PRO A 40 -15.71 8.76 -3.72
C PRO A 40 -14.67 7.64 -3.52
N ILE A 41 -14.99 6.45 -4.00
CA ILE A 41 -14.02 5.34 -4.05
C ILE A 41 -12.88 5.73 -5.00
N MET A 42 -11.65 5.59 -4.52
CA MET A 42 -10.44 5.88 -5.29
C MET A 42 -9.59 4.63 -5.42
N GLY A 43 -8.93 4.46 -6.57
CA GLY A 43 -7.89 3.44 -6.72
C GLY A 43 -6.62 3.85 -5.97
N PHE A 44 -5.81 2.87 -5.55
CA PHE A 44 -4.49 3.10 -4.99
C PHE A 44 -3.49 2.01 -5.41
N HIS A 45 -2.22 2.38 -5.36
CA HIS A 45 -1.08 1.48 -5.48
C HIS A 45 -0.24 1.61 -4.22
N GLN A 46 0.17 0.49 -3.64
CA GLN A 46 1.09 0.49 -2.50
C GLN A 46 2.17 -0.59 -2.68
N ILE A 47 3.41 -0.24 -2.35
CA ILE A 47 4.56 -1.14 -2.44
C ILE A 47 5.22 -1.24 -1.08
N PHE A 48 5.49 -2.47 -0.65
CA PHE A 48 6.22 -2.77 0.58
C PHE A 48 7.48 -3.57 0.27
N LEU A 49 8.60 -3.19 0.89
CA LEU A 49 9.78 -4.04 0.99
C LEU A 49 9.88 -4.56 2.42
N LEU A 50 9.78 -5.88 2.59
CA LEU A 50 9.89 -6.53 3.88
C LEU A 50 11.27 -7.18 4.01
N LYS A 51 11.94 -6.94 5.14
CA LYS A 51 13.23 -7.56 5.46
C LYS A 51 13.11 -8.32 6.77
N ASN A 52 13.71 -9.51 6.83
CA ASN A 52 13.84 -10.23 8.09
C ASN A 52 15.02 -9.68 8.89
N ILE A 53 14.76 -9.23 10.12
CA ILE A 53 15.77 -8.71 11.06
C ILE A 53 15.51 -9.37 12.41
N ASN A 54 16.49 -10.11 12.94
CA ASN A 54 16.38 -10.83 14.21
C ASN A 54 15.13 -11.74 14.26
N ASP A 55 14.93 -12.56 13.22
CA ASP A 55 13.79 -13.48 13.05
C ASP A 55 12.40 -12.81 12.97
N ALA A 56 12.34 -11.49 12.76
CA ALA A 56 11.10 -10.74 12.58
C ALA A 56 11.07 -10.04 11.21
N TRP A 57 9.96 -10.18 10.49
CA TRP A 57 9.73 -9.43 9.24
C TRP A 57 9.30 -8.00 9.55
N VAL A 58 10.04 -7.03 9.02
CA VAL A 58 9.74 -5.59 9.18
C VAL A 58 9.63 -4.92 7.82
N CYS A 59 8.76 -3.92 7.71
CA CYS A 59 8.68 -3.07 6.52
C CYS A 59 9.82 -2.05 6.53
N THR A 60 10.73 -2.14 5.58
CA THR A 60 11.86 -1.18 5.44
C THR A 60 11.54 -0.06 4.46
N ASN A 61 10.60 -0.29 3.54
CA ASN A 61 10.17 0.70 2.56
C ASN A 61 8.67 0.57 2.33
N ASP A 62 7.96 1.69 2.37
CA ASP A 62 6.54 1.81 2.07
C ASP A 62 6.35 2.99 1.11
N MET A 63 5.75 2.72 -0.05
CA MET A 63 5.36 3.74 -1.02
C MET A 63 3.88 3.61 -1.32
N PHE A 64 3.13 4.70 -1.14
CA PHE A 64 1.70 4.76 -1.40
C PHE A 64 1.39 5.86 -2.43
N ARG A 65 0.47 5.56 -3.36
CA ARG A 65 -0.02 6.55 -4.34
C ARG A 65 -1.49 6.29 -4.68
N LEU A 66 -2.29 7.36 -4.69
CA LEU A 66 -3.65 7.32 -5.26
C LEU A 66 -3.57 7.22 -6.79
N ALA A 67 -4.43 6.39 -7.37
CA ALA A 67 -4.61 6.24 -8.81
C ALA A 67 -5.43 7.41 -9.37
N LEU A 68 -4.85 8.61 -9.34
CA LEU A 68 -5.46 9.82 -9.90
C LEU A 68 -5.14 9.91 -11.39
N HIS A 69 -6.17 10.12 -12.20
CA HIS A 69 -6.03 10.41 -13.62
C HIS A 69 -6.04 11.93 -13.80
N ASN A 70 -5.05 12.50 -14.49
CA ASN A 70 -4.97 13.95 -14.76
C ASN A 70 -5.85 14.39 -15.94
N PHE A 71 -6.90 13.65 -16.29
CA PHE A 71 -7.77 14.00 -17.42
C PHE A 71 -8.98 14.78 -16.92
N GLY A 72 -8.95 16.09 -17.15
CA GLY A 72 -10.07 17.01 -17.07
C GLY A 72 -10.19 17.77 -18.39
#